data_AF-J9E1Z9-F1
#
_entry.id   AF-J9E1Z9-F1
#
_cell.length_a   1.000
_cell.length_b   1.000
_cell.length_c   1.000
_cell.angle_alpha   90.00
_cell.angle_beta   90.00
_cell.angle_gamma   90.00
#
_symmetry.space_group_name_H-M   'P 1'
#
loop_
_entity.id
_entity.type
_entity.pdbx_description
1 polymer ?
#
loop_
_entity_poly.entity_id
_entity_poly.type
_entity_poly.pdbx_seq_one_letter_code
_entity_poly.pdbx_strand_id
1 'polypeptide(L)'
;MALFGSQFGCTHLTYLIIAALSFGPTFHWIALHGGISSEHVMEWLPKLLILYGTSGCAFLFYVSMIPERLKPGIFDLVGCSHQWWHILIFAAMSYWQNATLDYLASHRLQINYCLIYNRLSNITLAK
;
A
#
# COMPACT_ATOMS: atom_id res chain seq x y z
N MET A 1 -30.09 -10.55 8.62
CA MET A 1 -29.27 -10.30 7.43
C MET A 1 -27.81 -10.29 7.89
N ALA A 2 -27.09 -11.41 7.73
CA ALA A 2 -25.70 -11.48 8.16
C ALA A 2 -24.84 -10.60 7.25
N LEU A 3 -24.20 -9.57 7.82
CA LEU A 3 -23.30 -8.66 7.10
C LEU A 3 -22.10 -9.39 6.47
N PHE A 4 -21.72 -10.53 7.04
CA PHE A 4 -20.70 -11.43 6.55
C PHE A 4 -21.34 -12.79 6.24
N GLY A 5 -21.37 -13.17 4.97
CA GLY A 5 -21.73 -14.53 4.57
C GLY A 5 -20.79 -15.54 5.23
N SER A 6 -21.27 -16.75 5.49
CA SER A 6 -20.62 -17.78 6.33
C SER A 6 -19.33 -18.40 5.77
N GLN A 7 -18.53 -17.68 4.99
CA GLN A 7 -17.27 -18.16 4.40
C GLN A 7 -16.09 -17.23 4.72
N PHE A 8 -15.91 -16.90 6.01
CA PHE A 8 -14.63 -16.38 6.48
C PHE A 8 -13.59 -17.52 6.47
N GLY A 9 -13.15 -17.90 5.28
CA GLY A 9 -12.17 -18.98 5.07
C GLY A 9 -10.72 -18.54 5.33
N CYS A 10 -9.81 -19.51 5.23
CA CYS A 10 -8.38 -19.28 5.44
C CYS A 10 -7.79 -18.17 4.54
N THR A 11 -8.31 -18.00 3.32
CA THR A 11 -7.82 -16.98 2.38
C THR A 11 -8.04 -15.56 2.87
N HIS A 12 -9.21 -15.25 3.42
CA HIS A 12 -9.50 -13.93 4.01
C HIS A 12 -8.57 -13.65 5.20
N LEU A 13 -8.35 -14.67 6.05
CA LEU A 13 -7.45 -14.57 7.17
C LEU A 13 -6.00 -14.32 6.70
N THR A 14 -5.54 -15.03 5.67
CA THR A 14 -4.21 -14.81 5.09
C THR A 14 -4.05 -13.37 4.60
N TYR A 15 -5.01 -12.82 3.87
CA TYR A 15 -4.92 -11.43 3.40
C TYR A 15 -4.91 -10.42 4.56
N LEU A 16 -5.70 -10.66 5.60
CA LEU A 16 -5.70 -9.80 6.79
C LEU A 16 -4.38 -9.86 7.56
N ILE A 17 -3.79 -11.05 7.69
CA ILE A 17 -2.47 -11.21 8.31
C ILE A 17 -1.40 -10.47 7.50
N ILE A 18 -1.39 -10.63 6.17
CA ILE A 18 -0.44 -9.93 5.30
C ILE A 18 -0.59 -8.41 5.46
N ALA A 19 -1.83 -7.90 5.45
CA ALA A 19 -2.10 -6.48 5.65
C ALA A 19 -1.63 -6.00 7.03
N ALA A 20 -1.92 -6.75 8.10
CA ALA A 20 -1.50 -6.42 9.45
C ALA A 20 0.03 -6.38 9.59
N LEU A 21 0.72 -7.37 9.02
CA LEU A 21 2.18 -7.44 9.02
C LEU A 21 2.84 -6.28 8.27
N SER A 22 2.15 -5.68 7.29
CA SER A 22 2.68 -4.54 6.53
C SER A 22 2.81 -3.25 7.34
N PHE A 23 2.05 -3.08 8.43
CA PHE A 23 2.11 -1.88 9.25
C PHE A 23 3.40 -1.81 10.08
N GLY A 24 3.93 -2.94 10.55
CA GLY A 24 5.14 -2.99 11.36
C GLY A 24 6.35 -2.32 10.67
N PRO A 25 6.70 -2.72 9.44
CA PRO A 25 7.74 -2.07 8.66
C PRO A 25 7.49 -0.57 8.41
N THR A 26 6.23 -0.18 8.20
CA THR A 26 5.87 1.23 8.00
C THR A 26 6.12 2.07 9.25
N PHE A 27 5.68 1.61 10.42
CA PHE A 27 5.96 2.29 11.68
C PHE A 27 7.46 2.32 11.99
N HIS A 28 8.16 1.20 11.74
CA HIS A 28 9.61 1.14 11.91
C HIS A 28 10.34 2.15 11.01
N TRP A 29 9.95 2.25 9.73
CA TRP A 29 10.51 3.22 8.78
C TRP A 29 10.26 4.67 9.21
N ILE A 30 9.05 5.01 9.67
CA ILE A 30 8.72 6.35 10.19
C ILE A 30 9.60 6.68 11.40
N ALA A 31 9.72 5.75 12.35
CA ALA A 31 10.55 5.95 13.54
C ALA A 31 12.03 6.14 13.20
N LEU A 32 12.55 5.37 12.24
CA LEU A 32 13.94 5.43 11.80
C LEU A 32 14.31 6.78 11.18
N HIS A 33 13.38 7.41 10.46
CA HIS A 33 13.63 8.68 9.74
C HIS A 33 13.36 9.94 10.58
N GLY A 34 13.17 9.81 11.89
CA GLY A 34 12.92 10.95 12.79
C GLY A 34 11.45 11.35 12.91
N GLY A 35 10.52 10.47 12.51
CA GLY A 35 9.08 10.69 12.63
C GLY A 35 8.46 11.45 11.45
N ILE A 36 7.21 11.88 11.64
CA ILE A 36 6.39 12.52 10.58
C ILE A 36 6.92 13.90 10.19
N SER A 37 7.73 14.55 11.03
CA SER A 37 8.36 15.84 10.73
C SER A 37 9.49 15.75 9.71
N SER A 38 9.91 14.53 9.34
CA SER A 38 10.95 14.30 8.35
C SER A 38 10.42 14.57 6.94
N GLU A 39 11.15 15.38 6.16
CA GLU A 39 10.80 15.67 4.76
C GLU A 39 10.64 14.39 3.94
N HIS A 40 11.53 13.41 4.15
CA HIS A 40 11.46 12.11 3.49
C HIS A 40 10.16 11.37 3.83
N VAL A 41 9.76 11.37 5.10
CA VAL A 41 8.52 10.70 5.52
C VAL A 41 7.29 11.42 4.97
N MET A 42 7.25 12.75 4.99
CA MET A 42 6.13 13.52 4.45
C MET A 42 5.95 13.36 2.94
N GLU A 43 7.02 13.14 2.19
CA GLU A 43 6.94 12.87 0.75
C GLU A 43 6.39 11.47 0.45
N TRP A 44 6.79 10.47 1.24
CA TRP A 44 6.54 9.05 0.97
C TRP A 44 5.27 8.49 1.63
N LEU A 45 4.90 9.02 2.79
CA LEU A 45 3.73 8.58 3.54
C LEU A 45 2.43 8.70 2.73
N PRO A 46 2.15 9.79 1.98
CA PRO A 46 0.97 9.87 1.13
C PRO A 46 0.91 8.78 0.05
N LYS A 47 2.06 8.41 -0.54
CA LYS A 47 2.15 7.34 -1.55
C LYS A 47 1.77 5.98 -0.94
N LEU A 48 2.23 5.71 0.28
CA LEU A 48 1.83 4.53 1.05
C LEU A 48 0.34 4.53 1.42
N LEU A 49 -0.21 5.69 1.83
CA LEU A 49 -1.64 5.81 2.15
C LEU A 49 -2.52 5.57 0.92
N ILE A 50 -2.10 6.00 -0.27
CA ILE A 50 -2.79 5.69 -1.53
C ILE A 50 -2.78 4.18 -1.78
N LEU A 51 -1.64 3.51 -1.64
CA LEU A 51 -1.53 2.06 -1.79
C LEU A 51 -2.44 1.31 -0.82
N TYR A 52 -2.41 1.66 0.48
CA TYR A 52 -3.23 1.00 1.50
C TYR A 52 -4.71 1.32 1.33
N GLY A 53 -5.06 2.56 1.01
CA GLY A 53 -6.44 2.99 0.79
C GLY A 53 -7.08 2.25 -0.38
N THR A 54 -6.37 2.19 -1.53
CA THR A 54 -6.84 1.49 -2.72
C THR A 54 -6.91 -0.03 -2.52
N SER A 55 -5.90 -0.63 -1.88
CA SER A 55 -5.89 -2.08 -1.59
C SER A 55 -6.96 -2.47 -0.56
N GLY A 56 -7.16 -1.63 0.47
CA GLY A 56 -8.23 -1.81 1.46
C GLY A 56 -9.61 -1.68 0.82
N CYS A 57 -9.80 -0.71 -0.07
CA CYS A 57 -11.04 -0.56 -0.84
C CYS A 57 -11.31 -1.80 -1.71
N ALA A 58 -10.29 -2.33 -2.40
CA ALA A 58 -10.40 -3.57 -3.16
C ALA A 58 -10.88 -4.71 -2.25
N PHE A 59 -10.23 -4.89 -1.09
CA PHE A 59 -10.61 -5.92 -0.13
C PHE A 59 -12.05 -5.75 0.38
N LEU A 60 -12.55 -4.52 0.53
CA LEU A 60 -13.95 -4.26 0.88
C LEU A 60 -14.91 -4.77 -0.20
N PHE A 61 -14.63 -4.58 -1.49
CA PHE A 61 -15.42 -5.19 -2.57
C PHE A 61 -15.42 -6.72 -2.42
N TYR A 62 -14.23 -7.32 -2.25
CA TYR A 62 -14.07 -8.76 -2.12
C TYR A 62 -14.87 -9.38 -0.96
N VAL A 63 -14.87 -8.77 0.24
CA VAL A 63 -15.63 -9.32 1.38
C VAL A 63 -17.11 -8.95 1.37
N SER A 64 -17.46 -7.77 0.85
CA SER A 64 -18.84 -7.29 0.83
C SER A 64 -19.70 -7.96 -0.24
N MET A 65 -19.07 -8.50 -1.31
CA MET A 65 -19.77 -9.06 -2.47
C MET A 65 -20.76 -8.06 -3.10
N ILE A 66 -20.51 -6.76 -2.97
CA ILE A 66 -21.30 -5.70 -3.61
C ILE A 66 -20.67 -5.40 -4.97
N PRO A 67 -21.44 -5.29 -6.07
CA PRO A 67 -22.90 -5.09 -6.14
C PRO A 67 -23.75 -6.36 -6.33
N GLU A 68 -23.18 -7.53 -6.60
CA GLU A 68 -23.91 -8.76 -6.92
C GLU A 68 -24.83 -9.23 -5.79
N ARG A 69 -24.45 -8.98 -4.53
CA ARG A 69 -25.30 -9.23 -3.36
C ARG A 69 -26.57 -8.37 -3.35
N LEU A 70 -26.52 -7.17 -3.94
CA LEU A 70 -27.66 -6.24 -3.99
C LEU A 70 -28.62 -6.55 -5.15
N LYS A 71 -28.09 -6.99 -6.30
CA LYS A 71 -28.89 -7.38 -7.46
C LYS A 71 -28.38 -8.69 -8.07
N PRO A 72 -28.79 -9.84 -7.53
CA PRO A 72 -28.45 -11.15 -8.08
C PRO A 72 -28.90 -11.27 -9.53
N GLY A 73 -28.11 -11.89 -10.40
CA GLY A 73 -28.44 -12.13 -11.81
C GLY A 73 -28.05 -11.02 -12.79
N ILE A 74 -27.73 -9.80 -12.31
CA ILE A 74 -27.29 -8.69 -13.18
C ILE A 74 -25.78 -8.69 -13.37
N PHE A 75 -25.04 -8.97 -12.30
CA PHE A 75 -23.58 -8.84 -12.26
C PHE A 75 -22.85 -10.17 -12.45
N ASP A 76 -23.51 -11.18 -13.01
CA ASP A 76 -22.95 -12.54 -13.09
C ASP A 76 -21.76 -12.63 -14.07
N LEU A 77 -21.77 -11.81 -15.13
CA LEU A 77 -20.71 -11.78 -16.14
C LEU A 77 -19.77 -10.58 -16.01
N VAL A 78 -20.31 -9.38 -15.75
CA VAL A 78 -19.56 -8.11 -15.73
C VAL A 78 -19.96 -7.28 -14.51
N GLY A 79 -18.97 -6.69 -13.85
CA GLY A 79 -19.16 -5.76 -12.74
C GLY A 79 -19.36 -6.44 -11.37
N CYS A 80 -19.09 -7.75 -11.26
CA CYS A 80 -19.08 -8.42 -9.95
C CYS A 80 -17.94 -7.87 -9.07
N SER A 81 -18.10 -7.97 -7.76
CA SER A 81 -17.14 -7.49 -6.77
C SER A 81 -15.72 -8.04 -6.99
N HIS A 82 -15.60 -9.28 -7.46
CA HIS A 82 -14.31 -9.89 -7.76
C HIS A 82 -13.59 -9.19 -8.92
N GLN A 83 -14.30 -8.73 -9.94
CA GLN A 83 -13.71 -7.92 -11.01
C GLN A 83 -13.25 -6.56 -10.49
N TRP A 84 -14.06 -5.90 -9.64
CA TRP A 84 -13.67 -4.65 -8.99
C TRP A 84 -12.43 -4.84 -8.11
N TRP A 85 -12.33 -5.95 -7.37
CA TRP A 85 -11.14 -6.31 -6.60
C TRP A 85 -9.90 -6.38 -7.49
N HIS A 86 -9.95 -7.12 -8.61
CA HIS A 86 -8.82 -7.22 -9.55
C HIS A 86 -8.41 -5.87 -10.12
N ILE A 87 -9.38 -5.06 -10.58
CA ILE A 87 -9.10 -3.73 -11.16
C ILE A 87 -8.41 -2.83 -10.14
N LEU A 88 -8.92 -2.77 -8.91
CA LEU A 88 -8.37 -1.91 -7.86
C LEU A 88 -6.99 -2.37 -7.39
N ILE A 89 -6.78 -3.68 -7.22
CA ILE A 89 -5.44 -4.22 -6.88
C ILE A 89 -4.45 -3.96 -8.00
N PHE A 90 -4.84 -4.16 -9.27
CA PHE A 90 -3.97 -3.87 -10.40
C PHE A 90 -3.57 -2.40 -10.45
N ALA A 91 -4.52 -1.48 -10.24
CA ALA A 91 -4.26 -0.05 -10.18
C ALA A 91 -3.32 0.30 -9.00
N ALA A 92 -3.56 -0.26 -7.82
CA ALA A 92 -2.73 -0.06 -6.62
C ALA A 92 -1.28 -0.52 -6.85
N MET A 93 -1.10 -1.73 -7.39
CA MET A 93 0.23 -2.28 -7.66
C MET A 93 0.95 -1.53 -8.78
N SER A 94 0.23 -1.12 -9.83
CA SER A 94 0.81 -0.32 -10.93
C SER A 94 1.28 1.05 -10.43
N TYR A 95 0.47 1.71 -9.60
CA TYR A 95 0.83 2.97 -8.95
C TYR A 95 2.08 2.80 -8.08
N TRP A 96 2.10 1.78 -7.22
CA TRP A 96 3.22 1.51 -6.33
C TRP A 96 4.51 1.17 -7.07
N GLN A 97 4.40 0.37 -8.15
CA GLN A 97 5.52 0.05 -9.02
C GLN A 97 6.12 1.31 -9.63
N ASN A 98 5.31 2.20 -10.20
CA ASN A 98 5.79 3.45 -10.79
C ASN A 98 6.46 4.35 -9.74
N ALA A 99 5.83 4.53 -8.57
CA ALA A 99 6.42 5.30 -7.48
C ALA A 99 7.79 4.74 -7.04
N THR A 100 7.91 3.42 -6.96
CA THR A 100 9.16 2.74 -6.61
C THR A 100 10.22 2.88 -7.70
N LEU A 101 9.84 2.81 -8.98
CA LEU A 101 10.76 3.02 -10.10
C LEU A 101 11.30 4.45 -10.11
N ASP A 102 10.46 5.45 -9.88
CA ASP A 102 10.89 6.86 -9.79
C ASP A 102 11.89 7.07 -8.65
N TYR A 103 11.66 6.42 -7.50
CA TYR A 103 12.60 6.42 -6.38
C TYR A 103 13.94 5.76 -6.73
N LEU A 104 13.89 4.58 -7.33
CA LEU A 104 15.11 3.89 -7.73
C LEU A 104 15.88 4.70 -8.78
N ALA A 105 15.19 5.35 -9.70
CA ALA A 105 15.80 6.23 -10.69
C ALA A 105 16.49 7.43 -10.03
N SER A 106 15.83 8.12 -9.09
CA SER A 106 16.44 9.26 -8.39
C SER A 106 17.70 8.87 -7.60
N HIS A 107 17.66 7.72 -6.92
CA HIS A 107 18.80 7.23 -6.14
C HIS A 107 19.95 6.75 -7.01
N ARG A 108 19.66 6.13 -8.17
CA ARG A 108 20.69 5.64 -9.10
C ARG A 108 21.35 6.74 -9.92
N LEU A 109 20.63 7.82 -10.22
CA LEU A 109 21.15 8.96 -10.99
C LEU A 109 22.05 9.87 -10.15
N GLN A 110 21.94 9.83 -8.82
CA GLN A 110 22.86 10.54 -7.93
C GLN A 110 24.17 9.76 -7.74
N ILE A 111 25.08 9.93 -8.71
CA ILE A 111 26.43 9.33 -8.72
C ILE A 111 27.21 9.55 -7.41
N ASN A 112 26.93 10.64 -6.68
CA ASN A 112 27.61 11.01 -5.43
C ASN A 112 26.78 10.80 -4.15
N TYR A 113 25.66 10.07 -4.18
CA TYR A 113 24.75 9.97 -3.01
C TYR A 113 25.47 9.45 -1.75
N CYS A 114 26.23 8.35 -1.87
CA CYS A 114 27.00 7.79 -0.76
C CYS A 114 28.13 8.73 -0.28
N LEU A 115 28.75 9.50 -1.17
CA LEU A 115 29.82 10.45 -0.81
C LEU A 115 29.28 11.71 -0.13
N ILE A 116 28.10 12.18 -0.55
CA ILE A 116 27.42 13.34 0.03
C ILE A 116 26.84 12.97 1.40
N TYR A 117 26.18 11.82 1.52
CA TYR A 117 25.60 11.34 2.78
C TYR A 117 26.68 11.10 3.85
N ASN A 118 27.78 10.41 3.51
CA ASN A 118 28.91 10.23 4.44
C ASN A 118 29.61 11.54 4.84
N ARG A 119 29.59 12.55 3.96
CA ARG A 119 30.14 13.87 4.30
C ARG A 119 29.22 14.62 5.26
N LEU A 120 27.91 14.59 5.03
CA LEU A 120 26.91 15.23 5.89
C LEU A 120 26.83 14.59 7.28
N SER A 121 26.90 13.26 7.37
CA SER A 121 26.91 12.56 8.67
C SER A 121 28.15 12.91 9.52
N ASN A 122 29.30 13.09 8.90
CA ASN A 122 30.51 13.57 9.60
C ASN A 122 30.37 15.01 10.11
N ILE A 123 29.63 15.87 9.40
CA ILE A 123 29.42 17.27 9.81
C ILE A 123 28.40 17.35 10.94
N THR A 124 27.34 16.52 10.91
CA THR A 124 26.32 16.50 11.98
C THR A 124 26.79 15.80 13.25
N LEU A 125 27.73 14.85 13.17
CA LEU A 125 28.41 14.26 14.34
C LEU A 125 29.52 15.15 14.93
N ALA A 126 29.95 16.19 14.22
CA ALA A 126 30.97 17.15 14.68
C ALA A 126 30.38 18.35 15.44
N LYS A 127 29.08 18.32 15.78
CA LYS A 127 28.40 19.28 16.66
C LYS A 127 27.89 18.55 17.88
#